data_AF-A0A1Y6IV92-F1
#
_entry.id   AF-A0A1Y6IV92-F1
#
_cell.length_a   1.000
_cell.length_b   1.000
_cell.length_c   1.000
_cell.angle_alpha   90.00
_cell.angle_beta   90.00
_cell.angle_gamma   90.00
#
_symmetry.space_group_name_H-M   'P 1'
#
loop_
_entity.id
_entity.type
_entity.pdbx_description
1 polymer ?
#
loop_
_entity_poly.entity_id
_entity_poly.type
_entity_poly.pdbx_seq_one_letter_code
_entity_poly.pdbx_strand_id
1 'polypeptide(L)'
;MSNRDKKLLKRKRKAQKNNKAKNKNGGLFFTPKGIQIMETLSSVEDMDCFDIPVPEVGAYKDDLDHYFRILSVSERDPEGNFIVSYCDIVDGVDMPSENLSANDWIELSVLCSPKLL
;
A
#
# COMPACT_ATOMS: atom_id res chain seq x y z
N MET A 1 -32.46 58.01 0.98
CA MET A 1 -31.26 57.14 0.87
C MET A 1 -30.29 57.73 -0.14
N SER A 2 -29.04 57.97 0.26
CA SER A 2 -28.04 58.58 -0.63
C SER A 2 -27.52 57.57 -1.66
N ASN A 3 -26.96 58.08 -2.77
CA ASN A 3 -26.32 57.22 -3.78
C ASN A 3 -25.11 56.44 -3.23
N ARG A 4 -24.48 56.95 -2.16
CA ARG A 4 -23.39 56.28 -1.44
C ARG A 4 -23.91 55.04 -0.70
N ASP A 5 -25.07 55.15 -0.07
CA ASP A 5 -25.72 54.04 0.64
C ASP A 5 -26.13 52.92 -0.32
N LYS A 6 -26.68 53.28 -1.49
CA LYS A 6 -27.04 52.31 -2.54
C LYS A 6 -25.82 51.53 -3.05
N LYS A 7 -24.67 52.20 -3.25
CA LYS A 7 -23.41 51.53 -3.64
C LYS A 7 -22.89 50.61 -2.54
N LEU A 8 -22.93 51.05 -1.27
CA LEU A 8 -22.49 50.25 -0.14
C LEU A 8 -23.35 48.98 0.03
N LEU A 9 -24.68 49.12 -0.12
CA LEU A 9 -25.63 48.00 -0.02
C LEU A 9 -25.38 46.95 -1.11
N LYS A 10 -25.12 47.39 -2.35
CA LYS A 10 -24.77 46.51 -3.48
C LYS A 10 -23.46 45.76 -3.23
N ARG A 11 -22.44 46.42 -2.66
CA ARG A 11 -21.16 45.80 -2.30
C ARG A 11 -21.34 44.74 -1.19
N LYS A 12 -22.09 45.07 -0.13
CA LYS A 12 -22.40 44.13 0.97
C LYS A 12 -23.16 42.88 0.46
N ARG A 13 -24.15 43.06 -0.42
CA ARG A 13 -24.92 41.93 -1.02
C ARG A 13 -24.06 41.03 -1.92
N LYS A 14 -23.07 41.57 -2.65
CA LYS A 14 -22.12 40.77 -3.44
C LYS A 14 -21.18 39.94 -2.56
N ALA A 15 -20.64 40.51 -1.48
CA ALA A 15 -19.77 39.78 -0.55
C ALA A 15 -20.48 38.59 0.13
N GLN A 16 -21.75 38.77 0.51
CA GLN A 16 -22.56 37.68 1.10
C GLN A 16 -22.87 36.55 0.12
N LYS A 17 -22.99 36.82 -1.19
CA LYS A 17 -23.17 35.76 -2.20
C LYS A 17 -21.90 34.91 -2.37
N ASN A 18 -20.72 35.50 -2.29
CA ASN A 18 -19.46 34.76 -2.41
C ASN A 18 -19.14 33.89 -1.19
N ASN A 19 -19.49 34.33 0.03
CA ASN A 19 -19.26 33.53 1.23
C ASN A 19 -20.22 32.34 1.36
N LYS A 20 -21.45 32.42 0.81
CA LYS A 20 -22.35 31.25 0.73
C LYS A 20 -21.87 30.19 -0.27
N ALA A 21 -21.05 30.55 -1.26
CA ALA A 21 -20.50 29.59 -2.22
C ALA A 21 -19.26 28.83 -1.70
N LYS A 22 -18.55 29.38 -0.71
CA LYS A 22 -17.34 28.76 -0.11
C LYS A 22 -17.63 27.79 1.04
N ASN A 23 -18.87 27.72 1.54
CA ASN A 23 -19.32 26.76 2.57
C ASN A 23 -20.11 25.58 1.98
N LYS A 24 -19.80 25.16 0.76
CA LYS A 24 -20.15 23.81 0.34
C LYS A 24 -19.00 22.92 0.78
N ASN A 25 -19.21 22.25 1.91
CA ASN A 25 -18.44 21.10 2.35
C ASN A 25 -17.97 20.33 1.12
N GLY A 26 -16.66 20.35 0.88
CA GLY A 26 -16.02 19.43 -0.05
C GLY A 26 -16.16 18.05 0.53
N GLY A 27 -17.36 17.46 0.42
CA GLY A 27 -17.53 16.04 0.66
C GLY A 27 -16.66 15.32 -0.35
N LEU A 28 -15.83 14.40 0.13
CA LEU A 28 -15.28 13.37 -0.73
C LEU A 28 -16.47 12.63 -1.34
N PHE A 29 -16.82 12.96 -2.58
CA PHE A 29 -17.80 12.19 -3.33
C PHE A 29 -17.03 11.04 -3.99
N PHE A 30 -17.09 9.87 -3.38
CA PHE A 30 -16.65 8.65 -4.05
C PHE A 30 -17.50 8.48 -5.30
N THR A 31 -16.85 8.35 -6.46
CA THR A 31 -17.55 7.97 -7.69
C THR A 31 -18.16 6.57 -7.49
N PRO A 32 -19.22 6.18 -8.22
CA PRO A 32 -19.77 4.83 -8.14
C PRO A 32 -18.70 3.73 -8.33
N LYS A 33 -17.70 4.00 -9.17
CA LYS A 33 -16.52 3.14 -9.32
C LYS A 33 -15.64 3.10 -8.07
N GLY A 34 -15.42 4.25 -7.41
CA GLY A 34 -14.68 4.32 -6.16
C GLY A 34 -15.37 3.57 -5.01
N ILE A 35 -16.71 3.58 -4.97
CA ILE A 35 -17.49 2.80 -3.99
C ILE A 35 -17.32 1.31 -4.26
N GLN A 36 -17.46 0.87 -5.51
CA GLN A 36 -17.21 -0.53 -5.88
C GLN A 36 -15.80 -1.00 -5.51
N ILE A 37 -14.77 -0.19 -5.79
CA ILE A 37 -13.39 -0.55 -5.44
C ILE A 37 -13.22 -0.68 -3.92
N MET A 38 -13.81 0.23 -3.14
CA MET A 38 -13.76 0.16 -1.67
C MET A 38 -14.52 -1.05 -1.12
N GLU A 39 -15.67 -1.39 -1.69
CA GLU A 39 -16.43 -2.60 -1.32
C GLU A 39 -15.62 -3.87 -1.64
N THR A 40 -14.98 -3.91 -2.81
CA THR A 40 -14.08 -5.02 -3.18
C THR A 40 -12.90 -5.12 -2.23
N LEU A 41 -12.26 -4.01 -1.87
CA LEU A 41 -11.14 -4.00 -0.93
C LEU A 41 -11.58 -4.39 0.50
N SER A 42 -12.76 -3.95 0.94
CA SER A 42 -13.31 -4.33 2.25
C SER A 42 -13.78 -5.78 2.33
N SER A 43 -13.89 -6.47 1.20
CA SER A 43 -14.24 -7.89 1.11
C SER A 43 -13.05 -8.78 0.81
N VAL A 44 -11.85 -8.22 0.62
CA VAL A 44 -10.61 -8.97 0.79
C VAL A 44 -10.54 -9.27 2.27
N GLU A 45 -10.83 -10.52 2.64
CA GLU A 45 -10.65 -10.99 4.02
C GLU A 45 -9.22 -10.65 4.46
N ASP A 46 -9.10 -10.03 5.63
CA ASP A 46 -7.82 -9.92 6.31
C ASP A 46 -7.33 -11.37 6.51
N MET A 47 -6.40 -11.84 5.66
CA MET A 47 -5.76 -13.13 5.91
C MET A 47 -5.06 -13.01 7.25
N ASP A 48 -5.42 -13.89 8.19
CA ASP A 48 -4.71 -13.95 9.46
C ASP A 48 -3.23 -14.16 9.15
N CYS A 49 -2.34 -13.38 9.78
CA CYS A 49 -0.90 -13.42 9.50
C CYS A 49 -0.31 -14.84 9.64
N PHE A 50 -0.98 -15.71 10.40
CA PHE A 50 -0.65 -17.12 10.57
C PHE A 50 -0.86 -17.99 9.33
N ASP A 51 -1.71 -17.58 8.39
CA ASP A 51 -2.04 -18.31 7.16
C ASP A 51 -1.03 -18.09 6.04
N ILE A 52 -0.07 -17.17 6.22
CA ILE A 52 1.04 -16.99 5.28
C ILE A 52 1.86 -18.30 5.27
N PRO A 53 2.20 -18.90 4.11
CA PRO A 53 3.08 -20.06 4.10
C PRO A 53 4.51 -19.65 4.50
N VAL A 54 5.15 -20.44 5.36
CA VAL A 54 6.57 -20.24 5.71
C VAL A 54 7.40 -20.68 4.49
N PRO A 55 8.31 -19.84 3.98
CA PRO A 55 9.13 -20.21 2.85
C PRO A 55 10.13 -21.32 3.20
N GLU A 56 10.43 -22.17 2.24
CA GLU A 56 11.43 -23.21 2.38
C GLU A 56 12.84 -22.64 2.15
N VAL A 57 13.84 -23.20 2.82
CA VAL A 57 15.24 -22.85 2.56
C VAL A 57 15.61 -23.37 1.17
N GLY A 58 16.08 -22.49 0.29
CA GLY A 58 16.32 -22.87 -1.10
C GLY A 58 16.67 -21.71 -2.01
N ALA A 59 16.83 -22.02 -3.31
CA ALA A 59 17.09 -21.03 -4.34
C ALA A 59 15.78 -20.65 -5.04
N TYR A 60 15.59 -19.35 -5.18
CA TYR A 60 14.43 -18.73 -5.78
C TYR A 60 14.88 -17.88 -6.97
N LYS A 61 13.95 -17.68 -7.89
CA LYS A 61 14.16 -16.86 -9.08
C LYS A 61 12.98 -15.91 -9.23
N ASP A 62 13.29 -14.63 -9.37
CA ASP A 62 12.27 -13.61 -9.65
C ASP A 62 11.89 -13.57 -11.14
N ASP A 63 10.86 -12.79 -11.46
CA ASP A 63 10.39 -12.54 -12.83
C ASP A 63 11.42 -11.76 -13.70
N LEU A 64 12.46 -11.19 -13.10
CA LEU A 64 13.52 -10.41 -13.75
C LEU A 64 14.81 -11.24 -13.96
N ASP A 65 14.75 -12.56 -13.78
CA ASP A 65 15.89 -13.47 -13.84
C ASP A 65 16.98 -13.26 -12.77
N HIS A 66 16.69 -12.51 -11.70
CA HIS A 66 17.53 -12.46 -10.51
C HIS A 66 17.35 -13.71 -9.67
N TYR A 67 18.47 -14.18 -9.14
CA TYR A 67 18.53 -15.34 -8.26
C TYR A 67 18.83 -14.88 -6.85
N PHE A 68 18.13 -15.45 -5.90
CA PHE A 68 18.44 -15.28 -4.49
C PHE A 68 18.23 -16.61 -3.77
N ARG A 69 18.92 -16.78 -2.65
CA ARG A 69 18.85 -17.98 -1.83
C ARG A 69 18.41 -17.59 -0.44
N ILE A 70 17.36 -18.24 0.03
CA ILE A 70 16.97 -18.18 1.43
C ILE A 70 17.94 -19.06 2.22
N LEU A 71 18.53 -18.48 3.26
CA LEU A 71 19.50 -19.13 4.13
C LEU A 71 18.83 -19.69 5.39
N SER A 72 17.92 -18.93 5.97
CA SER A 72 17.18 -19.33 7.17
C SER A 72 15.89 -18.55 7.32
N VAL A 73 14.91 -19.18 7.97
CA VAL A 73 13.63 -18.56 8.32
C VAL A 73 13.42 -18.75 9.81
N SER A 74 13.08 -17.68 10.52
CA SER A 74 12.80 -17.76 11.96
C SER A 74 11.46 -18.46 12.24
N GLU A 75 11.26 -18.88 13.48
CA GLU A 75 9.92 -19.19 13.97
C GLU A 75 9.04 -17.93 13.94
N ARG A 76 7.72 -18.13 13.94
CA ARG A 76 6.77 -17.03 14.03
C ARG A 76 6.79 -16.42 15.42
N ASP A 77 6.78 -15.10 15.50
CA ASP A 77 6.53 -14.37 16.73
C ASP A 77 5.04 -14.49 17.15
N PRO A 78 4.68 -14.13 18.40
CA PRO A 78 3.29 -14.12 18.86
C PRO A 78 2.36 -13.23 18.03
N GLU A 79 2.93 -12.24 17.33
CA GLU A 79 2.25 -11.33 16.40
C GLU A 79 2.07 -11.94 14.99
N GLY A 80 2.57 -13.16 14.76
CA GLY A 80 2.44 -13.89 13.51
C GLY A 80 3.48 -13.54 12.45
N ASN A 81 4.51 -12.74 12.73
CA ASN A 81 5.58 -12.40 11.79
C ASN A 81 6.75 -13.38 11.89
N PHE A 82 7.55 -13.48 10.84
CA PHE A 82 8.82 -14.20 10.82
C PHE A 82 9.86 -13.40 10.03
N ILE A 83 11.13 -13.70 10.26
CA ILE A 83 12.27 -13.06 9.62
C ILE A 83 12.91 -14.04 8.65
N VAL A 84 13.15 -13.59 7.43
CA VAL A 84 13.84 -14.34 6.39
C VAL A 84 15.24 -13.75 6.21
N SER A 85 16.26 -14.59 6.33
CA SER A 85 17.63 -14.25 5.95
C SER A 85 17.91 -14.82 4.56
N TYR A 86 18.41 -14.00 3.65
CA TYR A 86 18.69 -14.39 2.28
C TYR A 86 20.05 -13.86 1.80
N CYS A 87 20.45 -14.29 0.61
CA CYS A 87 21.58 -13.73 -0.14
C CYS A 87 21.22 -13.63 -1.62
N ASP A 88 21.67 -12.58 -2.28
CA ASP A 88 21.53 -12.44 -3.73
C ASP A 88 22.62 -13.26 -4.43
N ILE A 89 22.28 -13.93 -5.52
CA ILE A 89 23.24 -14.68 -6.33
C ILE A 89 23.53 -13.86 -7.58
N VAL A 90 24.70 -13.22 -7.60
CA VAL A 90 25.19 -12.44 -8.74
C VAL A 90 26.37 -13.16 -9.35
N ASP A 91 26.27 -13.56 -10.61
CA ASP A 91 27.32 -14.31 -11.34
C ASP A 91 27.80 -15.59 -10.63
N GLY A 92 26.90 -16.25 -9.89
CA GLY A 92 27.21 -17.48 -9.14
C GLY A 92 27.93 -17.24 -7.81
N VAL A 93 28.03 -15.98 -7.36
CA VAL A 93 28.57 -15.60 -6.05
C VAL A 93 27.44 -15.14 -5.14
N ASP A 94 27.39 -15.71 -3.94
CA ASP A 94 26.46 -15.30 -2.89
C ASP A 94 26.90 -13.93 -2.34
N MET A 95 26.11 -12.90 -2.63
CA MET A 95 26.25 -11.55 -2.10
C MET A 95 25.38 -11.41 -0.84
N PRO A 96 25.93 -10.89 0.28
CA PRO A 96 25.16 -10.73 1.51
C PRO A 96 24.05 -9.70 1.30
N SER A 97 22.82 -10.08 1.61
CA SER A 97 21.67 -9.18 1.63
C SER A 97 21.10 -9.04 3.05
N GLU A 98 20.15 -8.12 3.22
CA GLU A 98 19.58 -7.78 4.52
C GLU A 98 18.56 -8.83 4.99
N ASN A 99 18.06 -8.72 6.22
CA ASN A 99 16.97 -9.55 6.70
C ASN A 99 15.62 -8.93 6.29
N LEU A 100 14.69 -9.75 5.78
CA LEU A 100 13.36 -9.30 5.38
C LEU A 100 12.31 -9.70 6.42
N SER A 101 11.32 -8.81 6.60
CA SER A 101 10.12 -9.11 7.38
C SER A 101 9.12 -9.95 6.55
N ALA A 102 8.15 -10.58 7.22
CA ALA A 102 7.14 -11.38 6.55
C ALA A 102 6.35 -10.63 5.47
N ASN A 103 6.06 -9.34 5.66
CA ASN A 103 5.33 -8.53 4.68
C ASN A 103 6.15 -8.28 3.41
N ASP A 104 7.43 -7.94 3.57
CA ASP A 104 8.35 -7.75 2.44
C ASP A 104 8.59 -9.07 1.71
N TRP A 105 8.60 -10.18 2.46
CA TRP A 105 8.65 -11.53 1.88
C TRP A 105 7.41 -11.87 1.05
N ILE A 106 6.20 -11.50 1.48
CA ILE A 106 4.99 -11.75 0.68
C ILE A 106 5.12 -11.09 -0.68
N GLU A 107 5.50 -9.82 -0.73
CA GLU A 107 5.70 -9.07 -1.98
C GLU A 107 6.75 -9.74 -2.88
N LEU A 108 7.86 -10.19 -2.30
CA LEU A 108 8.89 -10.95 -3.02
C LEU A 108 8.39 -12.32 -3.50
N SER A 109 7.67 -13.06 -2.66
CA SER A 109 7.19 -14.42 -2.96
C SER A 109 6.17 -14.45 -4.09
N VAL A 110 5.35 -13.39 -4.23
CA VAL A 110 4.42 -13.24 -5.37
C VAL A 110 5.18 -13.14 -6.70
N LEU A 111 6.40 -12.61 -6.68
CA LEU A 111 7.24 -12.42 -7.86
C LEU A 111 8.19 -13.58 -8.12
N CYS A 112 8.22 -14.59 -7.25
CA CYS A 112 9.30 -15.57 -7.24
C CYS A 112 8.77 -17.00 -7.25
N SER A 113 9.22 -17.78 -8.23
CA SER A 113 8.88 -19.20 -8.34
C SER A 113 10.01 -20.07 -7.79
N PRO A 114 9.72 -21.12 -6.98
CA PRO A 114 10.73 -22.06 -6.55
C PRO A 114 11.30 -22.79 -7.76
N LYS A 115 12.62 -22.75 -7.93
CA LYS A 115 13.30 -23.46 -9.01
C LYS A 115 13.67 -24.86 -8.49
N LEU A 116 13.01 -25.89 -9.00
CA LEU A 116 13.44 -27.27 -8.79
C LEU A 116 14.77 -27.46 -9.53
N LEU A 117 15.87 -27.58 -8.77
CA LEU A 117 17.18 -27.96 -9.26
C LEU A 117 17.23 -29.46 -9.58
#